data_AF-A0A1I0SWG6-F1
#
_entry.id   AF-A0A1I0SWG6-F1
#
_cell.length_a   1.000
_cell.length_b   1.000
_cell.length_c   1.000
_cell.angle_alpha   90.00
_cell.angle_beta   90.00
_cell.angle_gamma   90.00
#
_symmetry.space_group_name_H-M   'P 1'
#
loop_
_entity.id
_entity.type
_entity.pdbx_description
1 polymer ?
#
loop_
_entity_poly.entity_id
_entity_poly.type
_entity_poly.pdbx_seq_one_letter_code
_entity_poly.pdbx_strand_id
1 'polypeptide(L)' 'MGRVASSVDNTMMESFWSTMQRELLDTRSWDTRDQLASAIFEWIEAWYNPHRRHSGIGYSSPVEYEHG' A
#
# COMPACT_ATOMS: atom_id res chain seq x y z
N MET A 1 5.45 27.41 8.48
CA MET A 1 6.53 26.82 7.67
C MET A 1 6.00 25.53 7.04
N GLY A 2 5.29 25.64 5.91
CA GLY A 2 4.65 24.48 5.29
C GLY A 2 5.68 23.65 4.52
N ARG A 3 5.86 22.39 4.90
CA ARG A 3 6.71 21.46 4.15
C ARG A 3 6.04 21.26 2.78
N VAL A 4 6.56 21.89 1.74
CA VAL A 4 6.23 21.53 0.36
C VAL A 4 6.54 20.05 0.24
N ALA A 5 5.51 19.23 0.09
CA ALA A 5 5.67 17.83 -0.28
C ALA A 5 6.51 17.84 -1.57
N SER A 6 7.66 17.16 -1.54
CA SER A 6 8.51 17.05 -2.72
C SER A 6 7.67 16.45 -3.85
N SER A 7 7.90 16.85 -5.11
CA SER A 7 7.17 16.27 -6.26
C SER A 7 7.21 14.74 -6.26
N VAL A 8 8.28 14.16 -5.71
CA VAL A 8 8.45 12.71 -5.50
C VAL A 8 7.44 12.14 -4.49
N ASP A 9 7.15 12.84 -3.40
CA ASP A 9 6.15 12.42 -2.41
C ASP A 9 4.73 12.51 -3.00
N ASN A 10 4.45 13.58 -3.75
CA ASN A 10 3.16 13.71 -4.43
C ASN A 10 2.96 12.63 -5.50
N THR A 11 3.96 12.36 -6.36
CA THR A 11 3.89 11.28 -7.36
C THR A 11 3.72 9.89 -6.74
N MET A 12 4.38 9.62 -5.60
CA MET A 12 4.19 8.36 -4.87
C MET A 12 2.78 8.23 -4.29
N MET A 13 2.23 9.31 -3.74
CA MET A 13 0.85 9.33 -3.24
C MET A 13 -0.18 9.20 -4.38
N GLU A 14 0.08 9.82 -5.53
CA GLU A 14 -0.78 9.70 -6.72
C GLU A 14 -0.78 8.28 -7.29
N SER A 15 0.39 7.63 -7.37
CA SER A 15 0.47 6.22 -7.80
C SER A 15 -0.22 5.29 -6.80
N PHE A 16 -0.07 5.56 -5.51
CA PHE A 16 -0.77 4.80 -4.45
C PHE A 16 -2.29 4.90 -4.61
N TRP A 17 -2.81 6.12 -4.74
CA TRP A 17 -4.25 6.34 -4.87
C TRP A 17 -4.81 5.76 -6.17
N SER A 18 -4.09 5.91 -7.29
CA SER A 18 -4.47 5.34 -8.58
C SER A 18 -4.55 3.81 -8.53
N THR A 19 -3.58 3.16 -7.88
CA THR A 19 -3.56 1.70 -7.73
C THR A 19 -4.70 1.23 -6.83
N MET A 20 -4.90 1.89 -5.68
CA MET A 20 -6.01 1.58 -4.78
C MET A 20 -7.37 1.74 -5.46
N GLN A 21 -7.55 2.81 -6.25
CA GLN A 21 -8.80 3.01 -6.98
C GLN A 21 -9.06 1.87 -7.96
N ARG A 22 -8.04 1.45 -8.71
CA ARG A 22 -8.18 0.41 -9.74
C ARG A 22 -8.32 -1.00 -9.18
N GLU A 23 -7.62 -1.32 -8.09
CA GLU A 23 -7.62 -2.68 -7.54
C GLU A 23 -8.65 -2.90 -6.44
N LEU A 24 -9.02 -1.85 -5.70
CA LEU A 24 -9.95 -1.97 -4.57
C LEU A 24 -11.31 -1.34 -4.88
N LEU A 25 -11.33 -0.08 -5.34
CA LEU A 25 -12.58 0.66 -5.52
C LEU A 25 -13.35 0.23 -6.78
N ASP A 26 -12.66 -0.15 -7.85
CA ASP A 26 -13.27 -0.60 -9.12
C ASP A 26 -13.68 -2.09 -9.08
N THR A 27 -13.12 -2.87 -8.17
CA THR A 27 -13.35 -4.33 -8.08
C THR A 27 -14.77 -4.66 -7.60
N ARG A 28 -15.37 -3.85 -6.73
CA ARG A 28 -16.71 -4.10 -6.19
C ARG A 28 -17.38 -2.84 -5.65
N SER A 29 -18.70 -2.84 -5.63
CA SER A 29 -19.51 -1.80 -4.98
C SER A 29 -19.48 -1.96 -3.46
N TRP A 30 -19.30 -0.85 -2.75
CA TRP A 30 -19.25 -0.81 -1.28
C TRP A 30 -20.56 -0.24 -0.74
N ASP A 31 -21.28 -1.03 0.06
CA ASP A 31 -22.57 -0.61 0.63
C ASP A 31 -22.39 0.34 1.83
N THR A 32 -21.33 0.11 2.62
CA THR A 32 -21.04 0.90 3.80
C THR A 32 -19.59 1.39 3.83
N ARG A 33 -19.40 2.56 4.46
CA ARG A 33 -18.07 3.14 4.66
C ARG A 33 -17.17 2.28 5.54
N ASP A 34 -17.76 1.50 6.44
CA ASP A 34 -17.05 0.55 7.30
C ASP A 34 -16.46 -0.62 6.49
N GLN A 35 -17.23 -1.20 5.57
CA GLN A 35 -16.72 -2.24 4.67
C GLN A 35 -15.57 -1.71 3.80
N LEU A 36 -15.71 -0.48 3.28
CA LEU A 36 -14.65 0.15 2.51
C LEU A 36 -13.40 0.38 3.37
N ALA A 37 -13.55 0.88 4.60
CA ALA A 37 -12.43 1.11 5.51
C ALA A 37 -11.69 -0.20 5.87
N SER A 38 -12.44 -1.26 6.15
CA SER A 38 -11.88 -2.59 6.43
C SER A 38 -11.10 -3.14 5.23
N ALA A 39 -11.65 -3.01 4.02
CA ALA A 39 -10.98 -3.48 2.82
C ALA A 39 -9.78 -2.63 2.41
N ILE A 40 -9.81 -1.31 2.66
CA ILE A 40 -8.62 -0.46 2.51
C ILE A 40 -7.53 -0.93 3.47
N PHE A 41 -7.89 -1.22 4.72
CA PHE A 41 -6.94 -1.73 5.72
C PHE A 41 -6.33 -3.07 5.28
N GLU A 42 -7.17 -4.02 4.88
CA GLU A 42 -6.72 -5.33 4.38
C GLU A 42 -5.83 -5.18 3.14
N TRP A 43 -6.21 -4.35 2.16
CA TRP A 43 -5.40 -4.12 0.96
C TRP A 43 -4.05 -3.48 1.29
N ILE A 44 -4.01 -2.55 2.25
CA ILE A 44 -2.75 -1.95 2.70
C ILE A 44 -1.86 -3.00 3.38
N GLU A 45 -2.40 -3.81 4.28
CA GLU A 45 -1.65 -4.81 5.05
C GLU A 45 -1.21 -6.01 4.20
N ALA A 46 -2.08 -6.50 3.32
CA ALA A 46 -1.89 -7.73 2.56
C ALA A 46 -1.27 -7.52 1.17
N TRP A 47 -1.46 -6.35 0.56
CA TRP A 47 -0.95 -6.06 -0.80
C TRP A 47 0.12 -4.97 -0.78
N TYR A 48 -0.20 -3.79 -0.26
CA TYR A 48 0.70 -2.64 -0.36
C TYR A 48 1.96 -2.78 0.52
N ASN A 49 1.80 -3.17 1.79
CA ASN A 49 2.91 -3.30 2.74
C ASN A 49 3.91 -4.39 2.35
N PRO A 50 3.51 -5.62 1.95
CA PRO A 50 4.45 -6.59 1.42
C PRO A 50 5.08 -6.13 0.10
N HIS A 51 4.32 -5.58 -0.84
CA HIS A 51 4.88 -5.06 -2.10
C HIS A 51 5.92 -3.95 -1.86
N ARG A 52 5.69 -3.06 -0.89
CA ARG A 52 6.63 -2.00 -0.49
C ARG A 52 7.85 -2.54 0.26
N ARG A 53 7.68 -3.56 1.11
CA ARG A 53 8.82 -4.28 1.71
C ARG A 53 9.69 -4.94 0.64
N HIS A 54 9.09 -5.49 -0.41
CA HIS A 54 9.83 -6.06 -1.54
C HIS A 54 10.47 -4.99 -2.44
N SER A 55 9.88 -3.80 -2.56
CA SER A 55 10.39 -2.71 -3.40
C SER A 55 11.51 -1.89 -2.72
N GLY A 56 11.48 -1.77 -1.38
CA GLY A 56 12.46 -1.00 -0.61
C GLY A 56 13.64 -1.80 -0.04
N ILE A 57 13.55 -3.13 -0.03
CA ILE A 57 14.57 -4.01 0.54
C ILE A 57 14.77 -5.15 -0.45
N GLY A 58 15.96 -5.26 -1.02
CA GLY A 58 16.34 -6.43 -1.79
C GLY A 58 16.24 -7.68 -0.92
N TYR A 59 15.11 -8.40 -1.03
CA TYR A 59 14.95 -9.81 -0.77
C TYR A 59 15.65 -10.43 0.46
N SER A 60 15.68 -9.76 1.62
CA SER A 60 15.91 -10.48 2.87
C SER A 60 14.58 -10.80 3.53
N SER A 61 14.01 -11.92 3.10
CA SER A 61 13.00 -12.65 3.87
C SER A 61 13.56 -12.89 5.28
N PRO A 62 12.89 -12.44 6.35
CA PRO A 62 13.33 -12.70 7.72
C PRO A 62 13.07 -14.14 8.19
N VAL A 63 12.87 -15.10 7.27
CA VAL A 63 12.64 -16.51 7.60
C VAL A 63 13.87 -17.41 7.38
N GLU A 64 14.97 -16.87 6.82
CA GLU A 64 16.20 -17.61 6.54
C GLU A 64 17.41 -17.09 7.35
N TYR A 65 17.20 -16.57 8.57
CA TYR A 65 18.30 -16.11 9.44
C TYR A 65 18.18 -16.64 10.88
N GLU A 66 17.63 -17.84 11.08
CA GLU A 66 17.72 -18.56 12.37
C GLU A 66 18.12 -20.04 12.21
N HIS A 67 18.81 -20.41 11.13
CA HIS A 67 19.48 -21.70 11.06
C HIS A 67 20.76 -21.61 10.20
N GLY A 68 21.87 -21.33 10.88
CA GLY A 68 23.23 -21.26 10.33
C GLY A 68 24.22 -20.79 11.36
#